data_AF-A0A7J3I3Y9-F1
#
_entry.id   AF-A0A7J3I3Y9-F1
#
_cell.length_a   1.000
_cell.length_b   1.000
_cell.length_c   1.000
_cell.angle_alpha   90.00
_cell.angle_beta   90.00
_cell.angle_gamma   90.00
#
_symmetry.space_group_name_H-M   'P 1'
#
loop_
_entity.id
_entity.type
_entity.pdbx_description
1 polymer ?
#
loop_
_entity_poly.entity_id
_entity_poly.type
_entity_poly.pdbx_seq_one_letter_code
_entity_poly.pdbx_strand_id
1 'polypeptide(L)'
;MVNLRRPNADEALGTLNRSRDVVPMSGICSRCIDGCRGGCDIWMASFRGREMLYPQPYGEITAGGRKEYPVDYSHINIQGYCWGAKGLNGDVGPDEAIFTNVDVTTEYG
;
A
#
# COMPACT_ATOMS: atom_id res chain seq x y z
N MET A 1 -23.59 -2.41 -0.14
CA MET A 1 -22.24 -2.99 -0.01
C MET A 1 -21.30 -1.86 0.37
N VAL A 2 -20.68 -1.91 1.55
CA VAL A 2 -19.81 -0.84 2.05
C VAL A 2 -18.49 -0.91 1.28
N ASN A 3 -18.06 0.20 0.66
CA ASN A 3 -16.73 0.29 0.09
C ASN A 3 -15.74 0.62 1.21
N LEU A 4 -14.88 -0.33 1.53
CA LEU A 4 -13.84 -0.17 2.54
C LEU A 4 -12.76 0.81 2.09
N ARG A 5 -12.62 1.09 0.79
CA ARG A 5 -11.66 2.05 0.27
C ARG A 5 -12.31 3.42 0.11
N ARG A 6 -11.54 4.48 0.35
CA ARG A 6 -11.85 5.84 -0.14
C ARG A 6 -10.83 6.21 -1.21
N PRO A 7 -10.96 5.69 -2.45
CA PRO A 7 -10.02 6.00 -3.52
C PRO A 7 -10.05 7.50 -3.80
N ASN A 8 -8.95 8.09 -4.28
CA ASN A 8 -8.86 9.42 -4.87
C ASN A 8 -9.52 10.58 -4.09
N ALA A 9 -9.60 10.44 -2.76
CA ALA A 9 -10.17 11.42 -1.84
C ALA A 9 -9.25 11.69 -0.64
N ASP A 10 -7.96 11.41 -0.81
CA ASP A 10 -6.91 11.66 0.16
C ASP A 10 -5.77 12.48 -0.46
N GLU A 11 -4.77 12.80 0.35
CA GLU A 11 -3.66 13.65 -0.07
C GLU A 11 -2.67 12.96 -1.02
N ALA A 12 -2.79 11.64 -1.26
CA ALA A 12 -1.75 10.87 -1.94
C ALA A 12 -1.47 11.39 -3.35
N LEU A 13 -2.46 11.96 -4.04
CA LEU A 13 -2.28 12.53 -5.39
C LEU A 13 -1.92 14.03 -5.37
N GLY A 14 -1.84 14.67 -4.19
CA GLY A 14 -1.64 16.11 -4.06
C GLY A 14 -2.76 16.95 -4.68
N THR A 15 -3.97 16.39 -4.78
CA THR A 15 -5.14 17.04 -5.40
C THR A 15 -6.27 17.22 -4.40
N LEU A 16 -7.21 18.10 -4.72
CA LEU A 16 -8.34 18.40 -3.86
C LEU A 16 -9.65 18.42 -4.65
N ASN A 17 -10.64 17.72 -4.11
CA ASN A 17 -12.01 17.80 -4.57
C ASN A 17 -12.68 19.13 -4.17
N ARG A 18 -13.49 19.68 -5.07
CA ARG A 18 -14.37 20.83 -4.77
C ARG A 18 -15.33 20.53 -3.61
N SER A 19 -15.93 19.34 -3.64
CA SER A 19 -16.87 18.88 -2.60
C SER A 19 -16.11 18.11 -1.52
N ARG A 20 -16.48 18.35 -0.26
CA ARG A 20 -16.05 17.49 0.86
C ARG A 20 -16.83 16.18 0.91
N ASP A 21 -18.05 16.19 0.38
CA ASP A 21 -18.87 15.00 0.21
C ASP A 21 -18.53 14.34 -1.14
N VAL A 22 -17.93 13.16 -1.06
CA VAL A 22 -17.33 12.44 -2.18
C VAL A 22 -17.93 11.06 -2.29
N VAL A 23 -18.07 10.57 -3.52
CA VAL A 23 -18.59 9.24 -3.79
C VAL A 23 -17.64 8.21 -3.18
N PRO A 24 -18.10 7.35 -2.26
CA PRO A 24 -17.21 6.38 -1.60
C PRO A 24 -16.50 5.43 -2.57
N MET A 25 -17.09 5.19 -3.74
CA MET A 25 -16.59 4.20 -4.69
C MET A 25 -15.48 4.72 -5.61
N SER A 26 -15.51 6.00 -5.97
CA SER A 26 -14.56 6.60 -6.93
C SER A 26 -13.73 7.72 -6.32
N GLY A 27 -14.13 8.26 -5.18
CA GLY A 27 -13.44 9.39 -4.55
C GLY A 27 -13.82 10.75 -5.09
N ILE A 28 -14.59 10.83 -6.18
CA ILE A 28 -14.90 12.09 -6.87
C ILE A 28 -16.06 12.81 -6.19
N CYS A 29 -16.25 14.09 -6.50
CA CYS A 29 -17.41 14.85 -6.05
C CYS A 29 -18.71 14.14 -6.49
N SER A 30 -19.72 14.05 -5.60
CA SER A 30 -21.05 13.53 -5.94
C SER A 30 -21.72 14.26 -7.11
N ARG A 31 -21.29 15.49 -7.37
CA ARG A 31 -21.74 16.32 -8.49
C ARG A 31 -20.58 17.06 -9.15
N CYS A 32 -20.30 16.67 -10.40
CA CYS A 32 -19.49 17.45 -11.34
C CYS A 32 -20.33 18.56 -11.96
N ILE A 33 -19.71 19.72 -12.20
CA ILE A 33 -20.36 20.88 -12.81
C ILE A 33 -19.49 21.49 -13.88
N ASP A 34 -20.13 21.94 -14.94
CA ASP A 34 -19.52 22.84 -15.90
C ASP A 34 -19.25 24.19 -15.20
N GLY A 35 -17.99 24.65 -15.21
CA GLY A 35 -17.54 25.79 -14.40
C GLY A 35 -16.87 25.43 -13.05
N CYS A 36 -16.60 24.16 -12.78
CA CYS A 36 -15.75 23.79 -11.65
C CYS A 36 -14.35 24.41 -11.81
N ARG A 37 -13.85 25.10 -10.77
CA ARG A 37 -12.49 25.67 -10.76
C ARG A 37 -11.37 24.63 -10.70
N GLY A 38 -11.72 23.34 -10.65
CA GLY A 38 -10.77 22.24 -10.79
C GLY A 38 -9.94 21.95 -9.55
N GLY A 39 -8.79 21.33 -9.76
CA GLY A 39 -7.84 20.93 -8.72
C GLY A 39 -7.98 19.49 -8.23
N CYS A 40 -9.01 18.75 -8.65
CA CYS A 40 -9.13 17.31 -8.40
C CYS A 40 -8.32 16.50 -9.42
N ASP A 41 -8.11 15.22 -9.11
CA ASP A 41 -7.40 14.26 -9.96
C ASP A 41 -7.89 14.22 -11.40
N ILE A 42 -9.22 14.16 -11.63
CA ILE A 42 -9.82 14.12 -12.97
C ILE A 42 -9.56 15.42 -13.73
N TRP A 43 -9.68 16.56 -13.06
CA TRP A 43 -9.43 17.86 -13.68
C TRP A 43 -7.97 17.99 -14.08
N MET A 44 -7.05 17.68 -13.16
CA MET A 44 -5.61 17.72 -13.42
C MET A 44 -5.20 16.70 -14.50
N ALA A 45 -5.82 15.52 -14.53
CA ALA A 45 -5.55 14.49 -15.54
C ALA A 45 -5.93 14.94 -16.96
N SER A 46 -6.91 15.83 -17.10
CA SER A 46 -7.27 16.42 -18.39
C SER A 46 -6.14 17.25 -19.00
N PHE A 47 -5.26 17.81 -18.17
CA PHE A 47 -4.11 18.62 -18.60
C PHE A 47 -2.78 17.85 -18.55
N ARG A 48 -2.54 17.08 -17.48
CA ARG A 48 -1.25 16.45 -17.19
C ARG A 48 -1.21 14.95 -17.50
N GLY A 49 -2.36 14.34 -17.77
CA GLY A 49 -2.49 12.94 -18.21
C GLY A 49 -1.69 11.96 -17.34
N ARG A 50 -0.62 11.41 -17.92
CA ARG A 50 0.22 10.38 -17.31
C ARG A 50 0.96 10.82 -16.05
N GLU A 51 1.18 12.12 -15.88
CA GLU A 51 1.84 12.64 -14.67
C GLU A 51 0.99 12.40 -13.40
N MET A 52 -0.33 12.25 -13.55
CA MET A 52 -1.25 11.96 -12.44
C MET A 52 -1.38 10.46 -12.12
N LEU A 53 -0.65 9.58 -12.81
CA LEU A 53 -0.74 8.13 -12.58
C LEU A 53 -0.20 7.70 -11.21
N TYR A 54 0.79 8.43 -10.70
CA TYR A 54 1.44 8.11 -9.43
C TYR A 54 1.13 9.14 -8.34
N PRO A 55 1.10 8.69 -7.07
CA PRO A 55 1.08 9.56 -5.90
C PRO A 55 2.17 10.65 -5.94
N GLN A 56 1.84 11.82 -5.40
CA GLN A 56 2.69 13.01 -5.40
C GLN A 56 3.08 13.43 -3.98
N PRO A 57 4.32 13.87 -3.76
CA PRO A 57 5.42 13.98 -4.74
C PRO A 57 6.09 12.63 -5.07
N TYR A 58 6.08 12.25 -6.35
CA TYR A 58 6.59 10.95 -6.80
C TYR A 58 8.08 10.78 -6.49
N GLY A 59 8.47 9.64 -5.91
CA GLY A 59 9.85 9.31 -5.57
C GLY A 59 10.34 9.88 -4.23
N GLU A 60 9.64 10.87 -3.67
CA GLU A 60 9.94 11.43 -2.34
C GLU A 60 9.02 10.85 -1.25
N ILE A 61 7.89 10.25 -1.63
CA ILE A 61 6.94 9.63 -0.71
C ILE A 61 6.72 8.16 -1.01
N THR A 62 6.24 7.45 0.01
CA THR A 62 5.56 6.17 -0.13
C THR A 62 4.09 6.37 0.21
N ALA A 63 3.19 6.10 -0.74
CA ALA A 63 1.75 6.25 -0.50
C ALA A 63 1.16 4.98 0.12
N GLY A 64 0.54 5.13 1.29
CA GLY A 64 -0.24 4.08 1.93
C GLY A 64 -1.61 3.91 1.28
N GLY A 65 -2.18 2.71 1.40
CA GLY A 65 -3.56 2.46 0.95
C GLY A 65 -4.57 2.91 2.01
N ARG A 66 -5.40 3.91 1.70
CA ARG A 66 -6.54 4.29 2.54
C ARG A 66 -7.72 3.33 2.35
N LYS A 67 -7.64 2.18 3.00
CA LYS A 67 -8.76 1.25 3.17
C LYS A 67 -9.05 1.11 4.66
N GLU A 68 -10.33 1.09 5.01
CA GLU A 68 -10.85 0.65 6.29
C GLU A 68 -10.77 -0.87 6.29
N TYR A 69 -9.63 -1.40 6.75
CA TYR A 69 -9.46 -2.84 6.84
C TYR A 69 -10.25 -3.34 8.06
N PRO A 70 -11.16 -4.33 7.92
CA PRO A 70 -11.86 -4.91 9.07
C PRO A 70 -10.91 -5.66 10.01
N VAL A 71 -9.71 -6.00 9.53
CA VAL A 71 -8.60 -6.62 10.26
C VAL A 71 -7.31 -5.99 9.73
N ASP A 72 -6.45 -5.48 10.61
CA ASP A 72 -5.13 -4.96 10.26
C ASP A 72 -4.00 -5.77 10.92
N TYR A 73 -2.74 -5.41 10.65
CA TYR A 73 -1.58 -6.13 11.20
C TYR A 73 -1.42 -6.06 12.72
N SER A 74 -2.18 -5.21 13.42
CA SER A 74 -2.25 -5.24 14.88
C SER A 74 -3.18 -6.35 15.40
N HIS A 75 -4.15 -6.79 14.58
CA HIS A 75 -5.13 -7.81 14.95
C HIS A 75 -4.60 -9.24 14.83
N ILE A 76 -3.54 -9.44 14.03
CA ILE A 76 -2.93 -10.76 13.82
C ILE A 76 -1.42 -10.66 13.99
N ASN A 77 -0.89 -11.48 14.89
CA ASN A 77 0.54 -11.65 15.05
C ASN A 77 0.92 -13.01 14.47
N ILE A 78 1.66 -13.03 13.36
CA ILE A 78 2.14 -14.28 12.76
C ILE A 78 3.40 -14.69 13.52
N GLN A 79 3.23 -15.52 14.54
CA GLN A 79 4.36 -16.16 15.23
C GLN A 79 4.76 -17.41 14.45
N GLY A 80 5.61 -17.21 13.45
CA GLY A 80 6.20 -18.32 12.70
C GLY A 80 7.14 -19.13 13.60
N TYR A 81 7.07 -20.45 13.50
CA TYR A 81 8.07 -21.37 14.05
C TYR A 81 8.79 -22.05 12.89
N CYS A 82 10.12 -22.10 12.93
CA CYS A 82 10.92 -22.81 11.94
C CYS A 82 10.75 -24.33 12.13
N TRP A 83 9.68 -24.91 11.57
CA TRP A 83 9.44 -26.34 11.60
C TRP A 83 10.01 -27.02 10.35
N GLY A 84 10.86 -28.03 10.54
CA GLY A 84 11.39 -28.84 9.44
C GLY A 84 12.60 -28.24 8.71
N ALA A 85 13.41 -27.42 9.38
CA ALA A 85 14.72 -27.01 8.85
C ALA A 85 15.55 -28.26 8.50
N LYS A 86 16.07 -28.31 7.27
CA LYS A 86 16.92 -29.41 6.77
C LYS A 86 18.37 -28.95 6.73
N GLY A 87 19.32 -29.84 7.03
CA GLY A 87 20.75 -29.55 6.99
C GLY A 87 21.39 -29.24 8.35
N LEU A 88 20.61 -29.31 9.44
CA LEU A 88 21.10 -29.22 10.81
C LEU A 88 21.03 -30.63 11.45
N ASN A 89 22.03 -30.98 12.27
CA ASN A 89 22.16 -32.32 12.86
C ASN A 89 21.27 -32.46 14.11
N GLY A 90 20.37 -33.44 14.14
CA GLY A 90 19.56 -33.78 15.31
C GLY A 90 18.17 -33.12 15.34
N ASP A 91 17.51 -33.15 16.51
CA ASP A 91 16.30 -32.36 16.78
C ASP A 91 16.74 -30.93 17.13
N VAL A 92 16.40 -29.97 16.27
CA VAL A 92 17.00 -28.64 16.26
C VAL A 92 15.98 -27.61 16.72
N GLY A 93 16.38 -26.79 17.69
CA GLY A 93 15.51 -25.77 18.29
C GLY A 93 15.38 -24.49 17.45
N PRO A 94 14.41 -23.61 17.76
CA PRO A 94 14.24 -22.33 17.07
C PRO A 94 15.44 -21.39 17.23
N ASP A 95 16.24 -21.54 18.30
CA ASP A 95 17.47 -20.78 18.53
C ASP A 95 18.66 -21.27 17.68
N GLU A 96 18.54 -22.45 17.08
CA GLU A 96 19.58 -23.08 16.26
C GLU A 96 19.28 -22.93 14.76
N ALA A 97 17.99 -22.97 14.38
CA ALA A 97 17.49 -22.75 13.02
C ALA A 97 17.35 -21.26 12.65
N ILE A 98 18.37 -20.46 12.95
CA ILE A 98 18.43 -19.02 12.65
C ILE A 98 19.27 -18.73 11.41
N PHE A 99 18.89 -17.70 10.65
CA PHE A 99 19.52 -17.38 9.36
C PHE A 99 21.03 -17.05 9.47
N THR A 100 21.49 -16.63 10.65
CA THR A 100 22.91 -16.33 10.91
C THR A 100 23.78 -17.58 10.98
N ASN A 101 23.20 -18.76 11.22
CA ASN A 101 23.93 -20.03 11.31
C ASN A 101 24.02 -20.75 9.96
N VAL A 102 23.52 -20.14 8.87
CA VAL A 102 23.58 -20.75 7.54
C VAL A 102 25.02 -20.70 7.02
N ASP A 103 25.60 -21.86 6.76
CA ASP A 103 26.87 -21.97 6.05
C ASP A 103 26.66 -21.71 4.55
N VAL A 104 27.25 -20.62 4.07
CA VAL A 104 27.23 -20.20 2.66
C VAL A 104 28.56 -20.47 1.96
N THR A 105 29.47 -21.22 2.60
CA THR A 105 30.74 -21.60 1.97
C THR A 105 30.47 -22.39 0.70
N THR A 106 31.17 -22.03 -0.36
CA THR A 106 31.14 -22.76 -1.62
C THR A 106 32.58 -22.90 -2.09
N GLU A 107 32.91 -24.07 -2.63
CA GLU A 107 34.18 -24.32 -3.28
C GLU A 107 33.98 -24.28 -4.79
N TYR A 108 34.89 -23.60 -5.49
CA TYR A 108 35.08 -23.77 -6.92
C TYR A 108 36.47 -24.35 -7.10
N GLY A 109 36.55 -25.42 -7.92
CA GLY A 109 37.79 -26.17 -8.17
C GLY A 109 38.95 -25.33 -8.68
#